data_AF-A0A7T8EB72-F1
#
_entry.id   AF-A0A7T8EB72-F1
#
_cell.length_a   1.000
_cell.length_b   1.000
_cell.length_c   1.000
_cell.angle_alpha   90.00
_cell.angle_beta   90.00
_cell.angle_gamma   90.00
#
_symmetry.space_group_name_H-M   'P 1'
#
loop_
_entity.id
_entity.type
_entity.pdbx_description
1 polymer ?
#
loop_
_entity_poly.entity_id
_entity_poly.type
_entity_poly.pdbx_seq_one_letter_code
_entity_poly.pdbx_strand_id
1 'polypeptide(L)'
;MKQTILKIVLRLFPELSAGLHLPRWGKIAALPELPSLEGERHSDPFYPRYAADVQLLDENGSPTKSKLLQAVPLPVPGIGNKAGRLEPPAIGALVELGFAYGRPDKPFIRTVLPFGWDLPAIKPGEVRTQVREGVYRHIDDVGNFDHQTDQNLTDTIGKLAKLQCQTREVIASETQDYRSPKTWLGSEDENVLKLLSELMGTVAELATICASHTHSTSPAPNEAGEFSGKASAADAQKARLDPITK
;
A
#
# COMPACT_ATOMS: atom_id res chain seq x y z
N MET A 1 -59.57 -17.81 16.68
CA MET A 1 -58.50 -17.45 17.64
C MET A 1 -57.13 -17.26 16.97
N LYS A 2 -56.57 -18.27 16.29
CA LYS A 2 -55.24 -18.17 15.63
C LYS A 2 -55.10 -17.00 14.64
N GLN A 3 -56.06 -16.81 13.74
CA GLN A 3 -56.03 -15.69 12.77
C GLN A 3 -56.12 -14.30 13.44
N THR A 4 -56.87 -14.18 14.54
CA THR A 4 -56.97 -12.94 15.32
C THR A 4 -55.64 -12.60 15.98
N ILE A 5 -54.98 -13.61 16.55
CA ILE A 5 -53.63 -13.46 17.14
C ILE A 5 -52.63 -13.04 16.07
N LEU A 6 -52.63 -13.69 14.91
CA LEU A 6 -51.73 -13.34 13.80
C LEU A 6 -51.92 -11.89 13.35
N LYS A 7 -53.16 -11.41 13.19
CA LYS A 7 -53.43 -10.01 12.83
C LYS A 7 -52.95 -9.02 13.89
N ILE A 8 -53.11 -9.33 15.17
CA ILE A 8 -52.61 -8.49 16.27
C ILE A 8 -51.08 -8.43 16.22
N VAL A 9 -50.42 -9.58 16.05
CA VAL A 9 -48.96 -9.67 15.95
C VAL A 9 -48.44 -8.86 14.76
N LEU A 10 -48.97 -9.06 13.56
CA LEU A 10 -48.54 -8.34 12.35
C LEU A 10 -48.79 -6.82 12.41
N ARG A 11 -49.78 -6.38 13.21
CA ARG A 11 -50.04 -4.95 13.47
C ARG A 11 -49.05 -4.36 14.47
N LEU A 12 -48.70 -5.11 15.51
CA LEU A 12 -47.75 -4.67 16.53
C LEU A 12 -46.29 -4.73 16.03
N PHE A 13 -46.00 -5.64 15.12
CA PHE A 13 -44.67 -5.93 14.57
C PHE A 13 -44.72 -5.86 13.03
N PRO A 14 -44.79 -4.65 12.43
CA PRO A 14 -44.89 -4.48 10.99
C PRO A 14 -43.70 -5.07 10.21
N GLU A 15 -42.53 -5.19 10.83
CA GLU A 15 -41.35 -5.86 10.30
C GLU A 15 -41.56 -7.37 10.05
N LEU A 16 -42.51 -8.00 10.77
CA LEU A 16 -42.90 -9.38 10.51
C LEU A 16 -43.71 -9.49 9.22
N SER A 17 -44.59 -8.52 8.99
CA SER A 17 -45.41 -8.47 7.76
C SER A 17 -44.55 -8.28 6.52
N ALA A 18 -43.51 -7.44 6.63
CA ALA A 18 -42.60 -7.13 5.53
C ALA A 18 -41.39 -8.08 5.44
N GLY A 19 -41.27 -9.06 6.35
CA GLY A 19 -40.14 -9.99 6.38
C GLY A 19 -38.78 -9.35 6.68
N LEU A 20 -38.74 -8.12 7.21
CA LEU A 20 -37.50 -7.34 7.40
C LEU A 20 -36.64 -7.84 8.57
N HIS A 21 -37.23 -8.71 9.40
CA HIS A 21 -36.55 -9.44 10.45
C HIS A 21 -35.71 -10.61 9.91
N LEU A 22 -35.96 -11.05 8.68
CA LEU A 22 -35.22 -12.13 8.04
C LEU A 22 -34.02 -11.57 7.25
N PRO A 23 -32.91 -12.32 7.17
CA PRO A 23 -31.84 -12.02 6.22
C PRO A 23 -32.40 -11.95 4.80
N ARG A 24 -32.08 -10.89 4.05
CA ARG A 24 -32.45 -10.76 2.65
C ARG A 24 -31.22 -10.72 1.79
N TRP A 25 -31.21 -11.50 0.71
CA TRP A 25 -30.13 -11.44 -0.27
C TRP A 25 -30.39 -10.34 -1.29
N GLY A 26 -29.30 -9.75 -1.75
CA GLY A 26 -29.29 -8.78 -2.82
C GLY A 26 -28.05 -8.94 -3.68
N LYS A 27 -28.07 -8.33 -4.84
CA LYS A 27 -26.93 -8.28 -5.76
C LYS A 27 -26.53 -6.83 -5.97
N ILE A 28 -25.23 -6.54 -5.90
CA ILE A 28 -24.71 -5.19 -6.13
C ILE A 28 -24.94 -4.80 -7.58
N ALA A 29 -25.67 -3.71 -7.79
CA ALA A 29 -25.97 -3.17 -9.10
C ALA A 29 -25.00 -2.04 -9.50
N ALA A 30 -24.62 -1.19 -8.55
CA ALA A 30 -23.68 -0.09 -8.76
C ALA A 30 -22.98 0.31 -7.46
N LEU A 31 -21.90 1.09 -7.59
CA LEU A 31 -21.11 1.65 -6.48
C LEU A 31 -21.05 3.19 -6.61
N PRO A 32 -22.19 3.89 -6.53
CA PRO A 32 -22.25 5.33 -6.84
C PRO A 32 -21.52 6.20 -5.80
N GLU A 33 -21.31 5.69 -4.60
CA GLU A 33 -20.88 6.46 -3.43
C GLU A 33 -19.50 6.04 -2.90
N LEU A 34 -18.61 5.56 -3.78
CA LEU A 34 -17.21 5.34 -3.40
C LEU A 34 -16.50 6.70 -3.22
N PRO A 35 -15.79 6.91 -2.10
CA PRO A 35 -15.10 8.17 -1.85
C PRO A 35 -13.98 8.37 -2.87
N SER A 36 -13.99 9.49 -3.59
CA SER A 36 -12.88 9.96 -4.42
C SER A 36 -11.96 10.91 -3.63
N LEU A 37 -10.71 11.08 -4.06
CA LEU A 37 -9.74 11.97 -3.41
C LEU A 37 -10.23 13.43 -3.32
N GLU A 38 -10.93 13.92 -4.36
CA GLU A 38 -11.55 15.26 -4.36
C GLU A 38 -12.87 15.32 -3.57
N GLY A 39 -13.35 14.17 -3.10
CA GLY A 39 -14.66 13.94 -2.49
C GLY A 39 -14.63 13.43 -1.05
N GLU A 40 -13.48 13.43 -0.37
CA GLU A 40 -13.39 13.08 1.07
C GLU A 40 -14.32 13.98 1.90
N ARG A 41 -15.46 13.43 2.32
CA ARG A 41 -16.51 14.15 3.06
C ARG A 41 -17.08 13.26 4.16
N HIS A 42 -17.71 13.89 5.14
CA HIS A 42 -18.41 13.19 6.21
C HIS A 42 -19.49 12.26 5.64
N SER A 43 -19.58 11.05 6.19
CA SER A 43 -20.65 10.10 5.87
C SER A 43 -21.79 10.29 6.86
N ASP A 44 -23.01 10.50 6.36
CA ASP A 44 -24.20 10.68 7.19
C ASP A 44 -25.35 9.75 6.74
N PRO A 45 -26.45 9.63 7.51
CA PRO A 45 -27.55 8.74 7.15
C PRO A 45 -28.30 9.08 5.85
N PHE A 46 -28.21 10.32 5.35
CA PHE A 46 -28.84 10.77 4.11
C PHE A 46 -27.89 10.62 2.92
N TYR A 47 -26.58 10.80 3.15
CA TYR A 47 -25.52 10.61 2.17
C TYR A 47 -24.44 9.66 2.72
N PRO A 48 -24.75 8.35 2.83
CA PRO A 48 -23.77 7.38 3.28
C PRO A 48 -22.66 7.29 2.23
N ARG A 49 -21.44 7.63 2.63
CA ARG A 49 -20.25 7.44 1.81
C ARG A 49 -19.76 6.02 2.03
N TYR A 50 -19.22 5.41 0.98
CA TYR A 50 -18.93 3.99 0.90
C TYR A 50 -20.21 3.13 0.96
N ALA A 51 -21.03 3.27 -0.08
CA ALA A 51 -22.32 2.61 -0.22
C ALA A 51 -22.54 2.06 -1.64
N ALA A 52 -23.48 1.13 -1.76
CA ALA A 52 -23.80 0.43 -3.00
C ALA A 52 -25.30 0.50 -3.31
N ASP A 53 -25.64 0.51 -4.60
CA ASP A 53 -27.00 0.26 -5.03
C ASP A 53 -27.23 -1.25 -5.12
N VAL A 54 -28.34 -1.73 -4.55
CA VAL A 54 -28.59 -3.16 -4.38
C VAL A 54 -29.95 -3.56 -4.94
N GLN A 55 -29.94 -4.57 -5.82
CA GLN A 55 -31.15 -5.24 -6.27
C GLN A 55 -31.48 -6.39 -5.33
N LEU A 56 -32.64 -6.34 -4.66
CA LEU A 56 -33.10 -7.43 -3.80
C LEU A 56 -33.41 -8.68 -4.62
N LEU A 57 -33.04 -9.84 -4.09
CA LEU A 57 -33.33 -11.15 -4.66
C LEU A 57 -34.47 -11.85 -3.90
N ASP A 58 -35.16 -12.75 -4.59
CA ASP A 58 -36.14 -13.66 -4.02
C ASP A 58 -35.47 -14.94 -3.47
N GLU A 59 -36.28 -15.85 -2.92
CA GLU A 59 -35.83 -17.12 -2.32
C GLU A 59 -35.14 -18.05 -3.34
N ASN A 60 -35.36 -17.84 -4.63
CA ASN A 60 -34.73 -18.60 -5.71
C ASN A 60 -33.46 -17.90 -6.24
N GLY A 61 -33.05 -16.78 -5.64
CA GLY A 61 -31.90 -15.99 -6.10
C GLY A 61 -32.18 -15.13 -7.32
N SER A 62 -33.43 -14.99 -7.74
CA SER A 62 -33.83 -14.16 -8.89
C SER A 62 -34.12 -12.71 -8.46
N PRO A 63 -33.85 -11.70 -9.30
CA PRO A 63 -34.19 -10.32 -8.99
C PRO A 63 -35.68 -10.13 -8.69
N THR A 64 -35.98 -9.53 -7.54
CA THR A 64 -37.36 -9.14 -7.22
C THR A 64 -37.84 -7.99 -8.09
N LYS A 65 -39.16 -7.73 -8.09
CA LYS A 65 -39.77 -6.58 -8.78
C LYS A 65 -39.57 -5.24 -8.03
N SER A 66 -38.87 -5.22 -6.90
CA SER A 66 -38.63 -3.97 -6.17
C SER A 66 -37.66 -3.09 -6.95
N LYS A 67 -37.77 -1.78 -6.75
CA LYS A 67 -36.74 -0.84 -7.18
C LYS A 67 -35.41 -1.15 -6.48
N LEU A 68 -34.30 -0.68 -7.08
CA LEU A 68 -33.00 -0.70 -6.44
C LEU A 68 -33.07 0.04 -5.10
N LEU A 69 -32.48 -0.55 -4.07
CA LEU A 69 -32.16 0.16 -2.86
C LEU A 69 -30.92 1.01 -3.16
N GLN A 70 -31.06 2.32 -3.03
CA GLN A 70 -29.99 3.25 -3.37
C GLN A 70 -29.10 3.52 -2.15
N ALA A 71 -27.80 3.66 -2.39
CA ALA A 71 -26.82 4.06 -1.38
C ALA A 71 -26.94 3.26 -0.07
N VAL A 72 -27.04 1.93 -0.17
CA VAL A 72 -27.02 1.05 1.00
C VAL A 72 -25.59 0.96 1.54
N PRO A 73 -25.34 1.31 2.82
CA PRO A 73 -24.00 1.31 3.40
C PRO A 73 -23.30 -0.05 3.31
N LEU A 74 -22.02 -0.04 2.91
CA LEU A 74 -21.17 -1.23 2.87
C LEU A 74 -20.54 -1.51 4.25
N PRO A 75 -20.29 -2.79 4.59
CA PRO A 75 -19.60 -3.14 5.83
C PRO A 75 -18.12 -2.74 5.75
N VAL A 76 -17.58 -2.28 6.88
CA VAL A 76 -16.17 -1.93 7.03
C VAL A 76 -15.60 -2.68 8.26
N PRO A 77 -14.51 -3.44 8.14
CA PRO A 77 -13.94 -4.19 9.28
C PRO A 77 -13.46 -3.31 10.44
N GLY A 78 -13.04 -2.08 10.13
CA GLY A 78 -12.64 -1.07 11.10
C GLY A 78 -12.70 0.31 10.45
N ILE A 79 -13.11 1.32 11.20
CA ILE A 79 -13.38 2.67 10.70
C ILE A 79 -12.98 3.74 11.71
N GLY A 80 -12.56 4.90 11.22
CA GLY A 80 -12.27 6.11 11.99
C GLY A 80 -12.25 7.33 11.10
N ASN A 81 -11.92 8.50 11.66
CA ASN A 81 -11.78 9.71 10.84
C ASN A 81 -10.60 9.55 9.88
N LYS A 82 -10.88 9.50 8.57
CA LYS A 82 -9.89 9.26 7.51
C LYS A 82 -9.05 7.99 7.73
N ALA A 83 -9.66 6.95 8.30
CA ALA A 83 -9.02 5.69 8.60
C ALA A 83 -9.99 4.52 8.39
N GLY A 84 -9.48 3.38 7.90
CA GLY A 84 -10.25 2.15 7.74
C GLY A 84 -9.70 1.26 6.64
N ARG A 85 -10.24 0.05 6.54
CA ARG A 85 -9.97 -0.87 5.43
C ARG A 85 -11.17 -0.87 4.48
N LEU A 86 -11.01 -0.23 3.33
CA LEU A 86 -12.04 -0.08 2.31
C LEU A 86 -11.73 -1.02 1.14
N GLU A 87 -12.53 -2.07 1.03
CA GLU A 87 -12.40 -3.15 0.05
C GLU A 87 -13.76 -3.31 -0.64
N PRO A 88 -14.13 -2.42 -1.57
CA PRO A 88 -15.46 -2.43 -2.15
C PRO A 88 -15.68 -3.72 -2.94
N PRO A 89 -16.81 -4.42 -2.74
CA PRO A 89 -17.14 -5.62 -3.50
C PRO A 89 -17.38 -5.30 -4.98
N ALA A 90 -17.19 -6.30 -5.83
CA ALA A 90 -17.45 -6.16 -7.27
C ALA A 90 -18.94 -5.94 -7.58
N ILE A 91 -19.22 -5.24 -8.68
CA ILE A 91 -20.58 -5.20 -9.24
C ILE A 91 -21.00 -6.64 -9.57
N GLY A 92 -22.21 -7.00 -9.17
CA GLY A 92 -22.71 -8.36 -9.26
C GLY A 92 -22.41 -9.23 -8.04
N ALA A 93 -21.65 -8.76 -7.04
CA ALA A 93 -21.44 -9.52 -5.81
C ALA A 93 -22.75 -9.74 -5.06
N LEU A 94 -22.90 -10.93 -4.49
CA LEU A 94 -24.03 -11.29 -3.65
C LEU A 94 -23.80 -10.75 -2.23
N VAL A 95 -24.83 -10.13 -1.65
CA VAL A 95 -24.77 -9.51 -0.32
C VAL A 95 -25.96 -9.91 0.53
N GLU A 96 -25.75 -9.99 1.83
CA GLU A 96 -26.83 -10.06 2.82
C GLU A 96 -27.15 -8.66 3.32
N LEU A 97 -28.44 -8.30 3.31
CA LEU A 97 -28.94 -7.05 3.86
C LEU A 97 -29.60 -7.27 5.21
N GLY A 98 -29.32 -6.35 6.12
CA GLY A 98 -30.08 -6.13 7.34
C GLY A 98 -30.89 -4.84 7.26
N PHE A 99 -31.94 -4.76 8.06
CA PHE A 99 -32.74 -3.54 8.25
C PHE A 99 -32.65 -3.16 9.72
N ALA A 100 -31.97 -2.06 10.04
CA ALA A 100 -31.74 -1.66 11.42
C ALA A 100 -33.09 -1.44 12.13
N TYR A 101 -33.29 -2.12 13.27
CA TYR A 101 -34.57 -2.11 14.02
C TYR A 101 -35.78 -2.60 13.21
N GLY A 102 -35.57 -3.42 12.16
CA GLY A 102 -36.65 -3.86 11.28
C GLY A 102 -37.22 -2.76 10.38
N ARG A 103 -36.52 -1.62 10.24
CA ARG A 103 -36.98 -0.46 9.49
C ARG A 103 -36.59 -0.51 8.01
N PRO A 104 -37.54 -0.42 7.07
CA PRO A 104 -37.22 -0.44 5.64
C PRO A 104 -36.40 0.77 5.16
N ASP A 105 -36.44 1.91 5.89
CA ASP A 105 -35.66 3.11 5.59
C ASP A 105 -34.22 3.07 6.12
N LYS A 106 -33.81 1.99 6.80
CA LYS A 106 -32.46 1.82 7.34
C LYS A 106 -31.83 0.49 6.89
N PRO A 107 -31.74 0.23 5.57
CA PRO A 107 -31.01 -0.93 5.08
C PRO A 107 -29.50 -0.74 5.30
N PHE A 108 -28.79 -1.84 5.49
CA PHE A 108 -27.33 -1.88 5.45
C PHE A 108 -26.87 -3.24 4.95
N ILE A 109 -25.72 -3.30 4.29
CA ILE A 109 -25.12 -4.57 3.90
C ILE A 109 -24.40 -5.13 5.13
N ARG A 110 -24.80 -6.31 5.56
CA ARG A 110 -24.22 -7.00 6.72
C ARG A 110 -22.99 -7.79 6.34
N THR A 111 -23.04 -8.51 5.22
CA THR A 111 -21.92 -9.30 4.71
C THR A 111 -21.95 -9.38 3.19
N VAL A 112 -20.76 -9.50 2.61
CA VAL A 112 -20.56 -9.89 1.22
C VAL A 112 -20.36 -11.41 1.18
N LEU A 113 -21.03 -12.09 0.24
CA LEU A 113 -20.97 -13.54 0.10
C LEU A 113 -20.07 -13.93 -1.08
N PRO A 114 -19.29 -15.01 -0.95
CA PRO A 114 -18.29 -15.40 -1.95
C PRO A 114 -18.88 -16.06 -3.22
N PHE A 115 -20.18 -16.33 -3.24
CA PHE A 115 -20.78 -17.16 -4.28
C PHE A 115 -20.71 -16.51 -5.67
N GLY A 116 -20.38 -17.32 -6.67
CA GLY A 116 -20.28 -16.90 -8.07
C GLY A 116 -18.92 -16.33 -8.49
N TRP A 117 -17.89 -16.45 -7.63
CA TRP A 117 -16.54 -15.96 -7.90
C TRP A 117 -15.49 -17.05 -7.69
N ASP A 118 -14.46 -17.02 -8.53
CA ASP A 118 -13.24 -17.79 -8.31
C ASP A 118 -12.35 -17.02 -7.32
N LEU A 119 -12.19 -17.58 -6.12
CA LEU A 119 -11.42 -16.96 -5.05
C LEU A 119 -9.94 -17.37 -5.10
N PRO A 120 -9.02 -16.52 -4.62
CA PRO A 120 -7.62 -16.91 -4.50
C PRO A 120 -7.45 -18.06 -3.49
N ALA A 121 -6.49 -18.94 -3.76
CA ALA A 121 -6.11 -20.00 -2.84
C ALA A 121 -5.56 -19.42 -1.52
N ILE A 122 -5.96 -20.03 -0.41
CA ILE A 122 -5.53 -19.70 0.95
C ILE A 122 -5.62 -20.93 1.86
N LYS A 123 -4.65 -21.12 2.76
CA LYS A 123 -4.64 -22.19 3.76
C LYS A 123 -5.04 -21.68 5.16
N PRO A 124 -5.41 -22.57 6.09
CA PRO A 124 -5.60 -22.18 7.49
C PRO A 124 -4.34 -21.51 8.06
N GLY A 125 -4.52 -20.37 8.74
CA GLY A 125 -3.41 -19.61 9.34
C GLY A 125 -2.83 -18.51 8.45
N GLU A 126 -3.19 -18.48 7.17
CA GLU A 126 -2.70 -17.47 6.22
C GLU A 126 -3.60 -16.22 6.19
N VAL A 127 -3.04 -15.09 5.75
CA VAL A 127 -3.79 -13.86 5.45
C VAL A 127 -3.46 -13.42 4.03
N ARG A 128 -4.48 -13.21 3.19
CA ARG A 128 -4.29 -12.77 1.81
C ARG A 128 -5.22 -11.60 1.46
N THR A 129 -4.64 -10.55 0.88
CA THR A 129 -5.37 -9.44 0.26
C THR A 129 -4.96 -9.37 -1.20
N GLN A 130 -5.92 -9.54 -2.11
CA GLN A 130 -5.65 -9.63 -3.55
C GLN A 130 -6.62 -8.77 -4.35
N VAL A 131 -6.09 -7.96 -5.27
CA VAL A 131 -6.89 -7.10 -6.15
C VAL A 131 -7.29 -7.85 -7.42
N ARG A 132 -6.35 -8.61 -7.98
CA ARG A 132 -6.53 -9.49 -9.14
C ARG A 132 -5.44 -10.55 -9.15
N GLU A 133 -5.54 -11.53 -10.05
CA GLU A 133 -4.48 -12.51 -10.25
C GLU A 133 -3.11 -11.84 -10.44
N GLY A 134 -2.11 -12.35 -9.70
CA GLY A 134 -0.74 -11.84 -9.72
C GLY A 134 -0.47 -10.57 -8.90
N VAL A 135 -1.47 -9.93 -8.28
CA VAL A 135 -1.29 -8.69 -7.50
C VAL A 135 -1.89 -8.82 -6.10
N TYR A 136 -1.03 -9.04 -5.10
CA TYR A 136 -1.46 -9.36 -3.74
C TYR A 136 -0.44 -9.02 -2.65
N ARG A 137 -0.94 -9.05 -1.42
CA ARG A 137 -0.17 -9.21 -0.19
C ARG A 137 -0.57 -10.51 0.48
N HIS A 138 0.39 -11.36 0.80
CA HIS A 138 0.16 -12.66 1.41
C HIS A 138 1.09 -12.84 2.60
N ILE A 139 0.52 -13.28 3.72
CA ILE A 139 1.24 -13.75 4.90
C ILE A 139 0.91 -15.23 5.00
N ASP A 140 1.92 -16.09 4.88
CA ASP A 140 1.72 -17.53 4.98
C ASP A 140 1.63 -18.03 6.43
N ASP A 141 1.38 -19.32 6.60
CA ASP A 141 1.18 -19.96 7.90
C ASP A 141 2.45 -20.06 8.76
N VAL A 142 3.63 -19.85 8.17
CA VAL A 142 4.92 -19.81 8.88
C VAL A 142 5.47 -18.39 9.06
N GLY A 143 4.76 -17.38 8.55
CA GLY A 143 5.05 -15.96 8.76
C GLY A 143 5.90 -15.29 7.67
N ASN A 144 6.02 -15.89 6.48
CA ASN A 144 6.60 -15.21 5.33
C ASN A 144 5.65 -14.13 4.82
N PHE A 145 6.19 -12.96 4.48
CA PHE A 145 5.45 -11.87 3.87
C PHE A 145 5.82 -11.79 2.39
N ASP A 146 4.84 -11.94 1.51
CA ASP A 146 4.98 -11.75 0.07
C ASP A 146 4.13 -10.56 -0.40
N HIS A 147 4.76 -9.69 -1.18
CA HIS A 147 4.14 -8.50 -1.75
C HIS A 147 4.43 -8.46 -3.23
N GLN A 148 3.46 -8.89 -4.03
CA GLN A 148 3.61 -9.03 -5.47
C GLN A 148 2.81 -7.95 -6.20
N THR A 149 3.47 -7.27 -7.14
CA THR A 149 2.87 -6.30 -8.06
C THR A 149 3.55 -6.40 -9.42
N ASP A 150 2.79 -6.16 -10.48
CA ASP A 150 3.29 -6.01 -11.86
C ASP A 150 3.37 -4.52 -12.28
N GLN A 151 3.19 -3.61 -11.33
CA GLN A 151 3.28 -2.16 -11.47
C GLN A 151 4.24 -1.60 -10.42
N ASN A 152 4.14 -0.29 -10.14
CA ASN A 152 4.99 0.38 -9.16
C ASN A 152 4.61 0.02 -7.71
N LEU A 153 5.64 -0.14 -6.87
CA LEU A 153 5.53 -0.09 -5.41
C LEU A 153 6.16 1.23 -4.91
N THR A 154 5.44 2.00 -4.10
CA THR A 154 5.93 3.29 -3.56
C THR A 154 5.69 3.37 -2.05
N ASP A 155 6.76 3.59 -1.30
CA ASP A 155 6.73 3.83 0.15
C ASP A 155 7.16 5.27 0.46
N THR A 156 6.27 6.04 1.08
CA THR A 156 6.58 7.41 1.57
C THR A 156 6.70 7.40 3.09
N ILE A 157 7.91 7.67 3.60
CA ILE A 157 8.24 7.53 5.02
C ILE A 157 8.71 8.87 5.58
N GLY A 158 8.02 9.40 6.59
CA GLY A 158 8.24 10.75 7.09
C GLY A 158 9.40 10.93 8.09
N LYS A 159 9.99 9.83 8.61
CA LYS A 159 11.06 9.91 9.63
C LYS A 159 12.19 8.92 9.39
N LEU A 160 11.97 7.64 9.66
CA LEU A 160 13.01 6.60 9.60
C LEU A 160 12.46 5.34 8.95
N ALA A 161 13.15 4.87 7.92
CA ALA A 161 13.05 3.51 7.41
C ALA A 161 14.28 2.74 7.92
N LYS A 162 14.08 1.64 8.64
CA LYS A 162 15.16 0.79 9.15
C LYS A 162 14.92 -0.65 8.71
N LEU A 163 15.88 -1.21 7.97
CA LEU A 163 15.90 -2.62 7.58
C LEU A 163 17.06 -3.30 8.30
N GLN A 164 16.79 -4.36 9.04
CA GLN A 164 17.78 -5.22 9.68
C GLN A 164 17.47 -6.66 9.29
N CYS A 165 18.40 -7.29 8.60
CA CYS A 165 18.24 -8.63 8.07
C CYS A 165 19.63 -9.28 7.95
N GLN A 166 19.66 -10.62 7.88
CA GLN A 166 20.89 -11.36 7.63
C GLN A 166 21.43 -11.12 6.21
N THR A 167 20.55 -11.17 5.21
CA THR A 167 20.89 -10.97 3.80
C THR A 167 19.86 -10.05 3.15
N ARG A 168 20.35 -9.11 2.34
CA ARG A 168 19.52 -8.26 1.48
C ARG A 168 19.98 -8.42 0.04
N GLU A 169 19.08 -8.87 -0.82
CA GLU A 169 19.30 -8.92 -2.26
C GLU A 169 18.50 -7.79 -2.93
N VAL A 170 19.14 -7.07 -3.85
CA VAL A 170 18.49 -6.04 -4.67
C VAL A 170 18.96 -6.21 -6.10
N ILE A 171 18.04 -6.59 -6.99
CA ILE A 171 18.31 -6.84 -8.40
C ILE A 171 17.46 -5.87 -9.22
N ALA A 172 18.11 -5.09 -10.07
CA ALA A 172 17.46 -4.25 -11.08
C ALA A 172 17.96 -4.67 -12.47
N SER A 173 17.06 -4.82 -13.44
CA SER A 173 17.42 -5.20 -14.81
C SER A 173 17.95 -4.05 -15.65
N GLU A 174 17.67 -2.80 -15.24
CA GLU A 174 18.03 -1.61 -15.99
C GLU A 174 18.91 -0.67 -15.17
N THR A 175 18.37 -0.09 -14.09
CA THR A 175 19.06 0.95 -13.30
C THR A 175 18.77 0.83 -11.81
N GLN A 176 19.74 1.28 -11.01
CA GLN A 176 19.60 1.43 -9.57
C GLN A 176 20.08 2.83 -9.19
N ASP A 177 19.23 3.59 -8.48
CA ASP A 177 19.47 4.99 -8.14
C ASP A 177 19.42 5.20 -6.63
N TYR A 178 20.50 5.76 -6.07
CA TYR A 178 20.64 6.08 -4.66
C TYR A 178 21.01 7.55 -4.49
N ARG A 179 20.04 8.36 -4.06
CA ARG A 179 20.24 9.80 -3.85
C ARG A 179 20.05 10.15 -2.39
N SER A 180 21.09 10.73 -1.81
CA SER A 180 21.01 11.33 -0.48
C SER A 180 22.03 12.48 -0.38
N PRO A 181 21.79 13.49 0.48
CA PRO A 181 22.80 14.49 0.78
C PRO A 181 24.06 13.91 1.44
N LYS A 182 23.93 12.80 2.19
CA LYS A 182 25.04 12.10 2.86
C LYS A 182 24.82 10.60 2.88
N THR A 183 25.75 9.86 2.29
CA THR A 183 25.68 8.41 2.14
C THR A 183 26.74 7.71 3.00
N TRP A 184 26.34 6.59 3.60
CA TRP A 184 27.26 5.61 4.17
C TRP A 184 27.14 4.31 3.39
N LEU A 185 28.27 3.79 2.90
CA LEU A 185 28.34 2.52 2.18
C LEU A 185 29.50 1.71 2.74
N GLY A 186 29.22 0.66 3.51
CA GLY A 186 30.25 -0.17 4.14
C GLY A 186 29.77 -0.84 5.42
N SER A 187 30.71 -1.18 6.30
CA SER A 187 30.43 -1.77 7.61
C SER A 187 30.10 -0.69 8.65
N GLU A 188 29.97 -1.04 9.93
CA GLU A 188 29.81 -0.02 10.99
C GLU A 188 31.05 0.87 11.14
N ASP A 189 32.24 0.30 10.96
CA ASP A 189 33.52 0.97 11.19
C ASP A 189 34.12 1.61 9.93
N GLU A 190 33.80 1.09 8.74
CA GLU A 190 34.45 1.48 7.49
C GLU A 190 33.43 1.95 6.43
N ASN A 191 33.70 3.11 5.84
CA ASN A 191 32.87 3.69 4.77
C ASN A 191 33.69 3.79 3.48
N VAL A 192 33.24 3.11 2.43
CA VAL A 192 33.88 3.10 1.12
C VAL A 192 34.07 4.51 0.55
N LEU A 193 33.16 5.44 0.83
CA LEU A 193 33.32 6.83 0.37
C LEU A 193 34.44 7.56 1.11
N LYS A 194 34.66 7.24 2.40
CA LYS A 194 35.77 7.77 3.18
C LYS A 194 37.10 7.21 2.67
N LEU A 195 37.17 5.90 2.44
CA LEU A 195 38.34 5.25 1.81
C LEU A 195 38.66 5.85 0.45
N LEU A 196 37.64 6.16 -0.37
CA LEU A 196 37.83 6.80 -1.66
C LEU A 196 38.40 8.23 -1.51
N SER A 197 37.95 8.98 -0.50
CA SER A 197 38.49 10.31 -0.18
C SER A 197 39.96 10.23 0.27
N GLU A 198 40.31 9.24 1.10
CA GLU A 198 41.69 9.00 1.57
C GLU A 198 42.60 8.55 0.42
N LEU A 199 42.09 7.73 -0.49
CA LEU A 199 42.79 7.36 -1.72
C LEU A 199 43.05 8.59 -2.60
N MET A 200 42.08 9.48 -2.78
CA MET A 200 42.27 10.73 -3.53
C MET A 200 43.35 11.61 -2.89
N GLY A 201 43.38 11.72 -1.56
CA GLY A 201 44.44 12.42 -0.83
C GLY A 201 45.81 11.77 -1.04
N THR A 202 45.89 10.45 -0.96
CA THR A 202 47.13 9.70 -1.23
C THR A 202 47.64 9.93 -2.65
N VAL A 203 46.74 10.02 -3.64
CA VAL A 203 47.09 10.33 -5.03
C VAL A 203 47.59 11.76 -5.17
N ALA A 204 47.00 12.73 -4.47
CA ALA A 204 47.47 14.11 -4.47
C ALA A 204 48.89 14.22 -3.89
N GLU A 205 49.12 13.60 -2.73
CA GLU A 205 50.42 13.56 -2.07
C GLU A 205 51.49 12.90 -2.95
N LEU A 206 51.16 11.76 -3.57
CA LEU A 206 52.07 11.07 -4.50
C LEU A 206 52.46 11.98 -5.67
N ALA A 207 51.49 12.69 -6.26
CA ALA A 207 51.76 13.60 -7.37
C ALA A 207 52.63 14.79 -6.92
N THR A 208 52.42 15.33 -5.72
CA THR A 208 53.29 16.37 -5.13
C THR A 208 54.72 15.86 -4.91
N ILE A 209 54.88 14.62 -4.43
CA ILE A 209 56.19 13.99 -4.28
C ILE A 209 56.87 13.86 -5.65
N CYS A 210 56.17 13.36 -6.67
CA CYS A 210 56.72 13.25 -8.02
C CYS A 210 57.13 14.61 -8.61
N ALA A 211 56.34 15.66 -8.38
CA ALA A 211 56.64 17.01 -8.86
C ALA A 211 57.93 17.59 -8.27
N SER A 212 58.26 17.20 -7.03
CA SER A 212 59.39 17.74 -6.27
C SER A 212 60.59 16.80 -6.18
N HIS A 213 60.49 15.57 -6.69
CA HIS A 213 61.58 14.60 -6.56
C HIS A 213 62.81 15.03 -7.36
N THR A 214 64.00 14.75 -6.83
CA THR A 214 65.28 15.05 -7.49
C THR A 214 66.27 13.91 -7.26
N HIS A 215 67.30 13.83 -8.13
CA HIS A 215 68.42 12.90 -7.96
C HIS A 215 69.72 13.67 -7.68
N SER A 216 70.02 13.92 -6.40
CA SER A 216 71.20 14.67 -5.94
C SER A 216 71.32 16.03 -6.64
N THR A 217 72.14 16.14 -7.69
CA THR A 217 72.40 17.38 -8.43
C THR A 217 71.45 17.61 -9.61
N SER A 218 70.62 16.63 -9.97
CA SER A 218 69.67 16.78 -11.07
C SER A 218 68.50 17.70 -10.68
N PRO A 219 68.01 18.54 -11.60
CA PRO A 219 66.80 19.34 -11.36
C PRO A 219 65.57 18.45 -11.18
N ALA A 220 64.47 19.05 -10.69
CA ALA A 220 63.16 18.41 -10.69
C ALA A 220 62.74 17.98 -12.11
N PRO A 221 61.76 17.08 -12.25
CA PRO A 221 61.33 16.58 -13.56
C PRO A 221 60.87 17.71 -14.47
N ASN A 222 61.07 17.53 -15.77
CA ASN A 222 60.56 18.47 -16.76
C ASN A 222 59.03 18.59 -16.68
N GLU A 223 58.36 17.53 -16.23
CA GLU A 223 56.91 17.39 -16.08
C GLU A 223 56.39 17.83 -14.67
N ALA A 224 57.22 18.46 -13.82
CA ALA A 224 56.83 18.85 -12.46
C ALA A 224 55.53 19.67 -12.37
N GLY A 225 55.31 20.57 -13.34
CA GLY A 225 54.08 21.35 -13.44
C GLY A 225 52.85 20.48 -13.73
N GLU A 226 52.99 19.42 -14.53
CA GLU A 226 51.90 18.49 -14.82
C GLU A 226 51.51 17.70 -13.59
N PHE A 227 52.49 17.18 -12.84
CA PHE A 227 52.26 16.48 -11.57
C PHE A 227 51.56 17.38 -10.54
N SER A 228 51.99 18.63 -10.40
CA SER A 228 51.33 19.60 -9.52
C SER A 228 49.87 19.87 -9.93
N GLY A 229 49.61 19.91 -11.24
CA GLY A 229 48.25 19.98 -11.79
C GLY A 229 47.40 18.76 -11.45
N LYS A 230 47.98 17.54 -11.47
CA LYS A 230 47.29 16.31 -11.05
C LYS A 230 46.96 16.30 -9.56
N ALA A 231 47.86 16.77 -8.70
CA ALA A 231 47.59 16.92 -7.27
C ALA A 231 46.35 17.81 -7.04
N SER A 232 46.36 19.01 -7.64
CA SER A 232 45.23 19.95 -7.55
C SER A 232 43.91 19.35 -8.07
N ALA A 233 43.96 18.54 -9.12
CA ALA A 233 42.77 17.88 -9.65
C ALA A 233 42.21 16.81 -8.69
N ALA A 234 43.09 16.02 -8.04
CA ALA A 234 42.68 15.04 -7.04
C ALA A 234 42.06 15.72 -5.81
N ASP A 235 42.65 16.81 -5.33
CA ASP A 235 42.08 17.61 -4.23
C ASP A 235 40.70 18.17 -4.57
N ALA A 236 40.52 18.67 -5.80
CA ALA A 236 39.22 19.16 -6.27
C ALA A 236 38.16 18.05 -6.36
N GLN A 237 38.55 16.81 -6.71
CA GLN A 237 37.64 15.66 -6.69
C GLN A 237 37.27 15.27 -5.26
N LYS A 238 38.26 15.22 -4.36
CA LYS A 238 38.06 14.97 -2.94
C LYS A 238 37.09 15.97 -2.32
N ALA A 239 37.26 17.26 -2.59
CA ALA A 239 36.38 18.32 -2.11
C ALA A 239 34.91 18.19 -2.58
N ARG A 240 34.66 17.46 -3.68
CA ARG A 240 33.30 17.14 -4.15
C ARG A 240 32.72 15.88 -3.50
N LEU A 241 33.57 14.94 -3.08
CA LEU A 241 33.18 13.68 -2.44
C LEU A 241 32.92 13.86 -0.93
N ASP A 242 33.77 14.62 -0.24
CA ASP A 242 33.68 14.80 1.21
C ASP A 242 32.28 15.29 1.68
N PRO A 243 31.62 16.26 1.00
CA PRO A 243 30.31 16.75 1.46
C PRO A 243 29.18 15.72 1.38
N ILE A 244 29.30 14.71 0.51
CA ILE A 244 28.28 13.66 0.32
C ILE A 244 28.55 12.40 1.14
N THR A 245 29.64 12.37 1.91
CA THR A 245 29.99 11.26 2.80
C THR A 245 29.32 11.48 4.16
N LYS A 246 28.67 10.43 4.68
CA LYS A 246 28.08 10.45 6.02
C LYS A 246 29.13 10.27 7.10
#